data_AF-A0A158QRT4-F1
#
_entry.id   AF-A0A158QRT4-F1
#
_cell.length_a   1.000
_cell.length_b   1.000
_cell.length_c   1.000
_cell.angle_alpha   90.00
_cell.angle_beta   90.00
_cell.angle_gamma   90.00
#
_symmetry.space_group_name_H-M   'P 1'
#
loop_
_entity.id
_entity.type
_entity.pdbx_description
1 polymer ?
#
loop_
_entity_poly.entity_id
_entity_poly.type
_entity_poly.pdbx_seq_one_letter_code
_entity_poly.pdbx_strand_id
1 'polypeptide(L)'
;LEGHHVDENDFEAVKWAAIMTGQSTDYVGTKERIEEGGKFKELLDKALTFDSKDFALLHLRGRYAHSVASLSWIERKAAAVFYSTPPTATIEEALEDFLAAYEIKPDWIENLLYIARIYYAKGDKANAKKFLSKLLSLKPNDESEREMQEEAKKLLSKC
;
A
#
# COMPACT_ATOMS: atom_id res chain seq x y z
N LEU A 1 -18.08 -30.41 -14.77
CA LEU A 1 -17.43 -29.19 -14.25
C LEU A 1 -16.55 -29.64 -13.11
N GLU A 2 -15.34 -30.07 -13.45
CA GLU A 2 -14.34 -30.49 -12.45
C GLU A 2 -13.93 -29.23 -11.69
N GLY A 3 -14.08 -29.26 -10.37
CA GLY A 3 -13.61 -28.17 -9.52
C GLY A 3 -12.11 -28.10 -9.64
N HIS A 4 -11.59 -27.01 -10.20
CA HIS A 4 -10.19 -26.68 -10.05
C HIS A 4 -9.91 -26.58 -8.55
N HIS A 5 -9.21 -27.57 -8.00
CA HIS A 5 -8.53 -27.43 -6.73
C HIS A 5 -7.57 -26.25 -6.92
N VAL A 6 -7.93 -25.09 -6.37
CA VAL A 6 -6.97 -24.00 -6.21
C VAL A 6 -5.95 -24.52 -5.21
N ASP A 7 -4.73 -24.80 -5.70
CA ASP A 7 -3.62 -25.13 -4.80
C ASP A 7 -3.38 -23.90 -3.93
N GLU A 8 -3.66 -24.04 -2.63
CA GLU A 8 -3.47 -22.96 -1.67
C GLU A 8 -2.00 -22.54 -1.56
N ASN A 9 -1.05 -23.26 -2.17
CA ASN A 9 0.37 -22.94 -2.21
C ASN A 9 0.86 -22.45 -3.57
N ASP A 10 -0.03 -22.19 -4.54
CA ASP A 10 0.35 -21.49 -5.77
C ASP A 10 0.61 -20.01 -5.45
N PHE A 11 1.88 -19.62 -5.52
CA PHE A 11 2.32 -18.24 -5.26
C PHE A 11 1.55 -17.21 -6.10
N GLU A 12 1.34 -17.49 -7.39
CA GLU A 12 0.70 -16.52 -8.28
C GLU A 12 -0.78 -16.36 -7.93
N ALA A 13 -1.45 -17.46 -7.58
CA ALA A 13 -2.82 -17.43 -7.09
C ALA A 13 -2.95 -16.65 -5.77
N VAL A 14 -2.05 -16.90 -4.80
CA VAL A 14 -2.03 -16.21 -3.50
C VAL A 14 -1.70 -14.72 -3.67
N LYS A 15 -0.75 -14.38 -4.56
CA LYS A 15 -0.37 -13.00 -4.87
C LYS A 15 -1.53 -12.23 -5.48
N TRP A 16 -2.20 -12.76 -6.50
CA TRP A 16 -3.36 -12.09 -7.10
C TRP A 16 -4.53 -12.00 -6.12
N ALA A 17 -4.75 -13.00 -5.27
CA ALA A 17 -5.75 -12.91 -4.20
C ALA A 17 -5.44 -11.76 -3.24
N ALA A 18 -4.19 -11.58 -2.82
CA ALA A 18 -3.77 -10.46 -1.96
C ALA A 18 -3.95 -9.11 -2.67
N ILE A 19 -3.52 -8.97 -3.93
CA ILE A 19 -3.68 -7.75 -4.73
C ILE A 19 -5.14 -7.36 -4.87
N MET A 20 -5.99 -8.28 -5.33
CA MET A 20 -7.41 -8.01 -5.56
C MET A 20 -8.15 -7.67 -4.26
N THR A 21 -7.83 -8.36 -3.16
CA THR A 21 -8.39 -8.05 -1.84
C THR A 21 -7.91 -6.68 -1.33
N GLY A 22 -6.65 -6.32 -1.56
CA GLY A 22 -6.15 -4.99 -1.19
C GLY A 22 -6.85 -3.88 -1.98
N GLN A 23 -7.02 -4.07 -3.28
CA GLN A 23 -7.69 -3.11 -4.17
C GLN A 23 -9.18 -2.96 -3.89
N SER A 24 -9.89 -4.04 -3.50
CA SER A 24 -11.32 -3.92 -3.17
C SER A 24 -11.57 -2.98 -2.00
N THR A 25 -10.63 -2.88 -1.05
CA THR A 25 -10.76 -2.01 0.12
C THR A 25 -10.80 -0.51 -0.19
N ASP A 26 -10.40 -0.11 -1.41
CA ASP A 26 -10.49 1.27 -1.89
C ASP A 26 -11.94 1.69 -2.17
N TYR A 27 -12.86 0.72 -2.33
CA TYR A 27 -14.26 0.95 -2.71
C TYR A 27 -15.27 0.72 -1.58
N VAL A 28 -14.81 0.27 -0.42
CA VAL A 28 -15.68 -0.04 0.74
C VAL A 28 -15.56 1.01 1.85
N GLY A 29 -16.55 1.07 2.73
CA GLY A 29 -16.54 1.95 3.90
C GLY A 29 -15.50 1.54 4.95
N THR A 30 -15.16 2.46 5.87
CA THR A 30 -14.15 2.22 6.91
C THR A 30 -14.38 0.94 7.72
N LYS A 31 -15.64 0.63 8.07
CA LYS A 31 -15.97 -0.58 8.84
C LYS A 31 -15.64 -1.86 8.06
N GLU A 32 -16.08 -1.93 6.81
CA GLU A 32 -15.87 -3.09 5.94
C GLU A 32 -14.40 -3.27 5.59
N ARG A 33 -13.65 -2.17 5.40
CA ARG A 33 -12.18 -2.21 5.26
C ARG A 33 -11.48 -2.82 6.48
N ILE A 34 -11.96 -2.50 7.70
CA ILE A 34 -11.41 -3.07 8.94
C ILE A 34 -11.71 -4.57 9.02
N GLU A 35 -12.90 -5.00 8.63
CA GLU A 35 -13.34 -6.41 8.59
C GLU A 35 -12.54 -7.21 7.54
N GLU A 36 -12.42 -6.70 6.32
CA GLU A 36 -11.66 -7.34 5.23
C GLU A 36 -10.14 -7.34 5.47
N GLY A 37 -9.64 -6.40 6.28
CA GLY A 37 -8.21 -6.23 6.56
C GLY A 37 -7.53 -7.48 7.14
N GLY A 38 -8.27 -8.36 7.81
CA GLY A 38 -7.70 -9.56 8.43
C GLY A 38 -7.40 -10.63 7.41
N LYS A 39 -8.36 -10.90 6.52
CA LYS A 39 -8.17 -11.81 5.39
C LYS A 39 -7.09 -11.27 4.44
N PHE A 40 -7.10 -9.97 4.18
CA PHE A 40 -6.05 -9.33 3.38
C PHE A 40 -4.66 -9.53 4.01
N LYS A 41 -4.53 -9.31 5.33
CA LYS A 41 -3.25 -9.46 6.03
C LYS A 41 -2.75 -10.90 5.99
N GLU A 42 -3.63 -11.88 6.18
CA GLU A 42 -3.28 -13.31 6.09
C GLU A 42 -2.75 -13.68 4.70
N LEU A 43 -3.47 -13.26 3.64
CA LEU A 43 -3.05 -13.50 2.26
C LEU A 43 -1.73 -12.81 1.94
N LEU A 44 -1.57 -11.57 2.38
CA LEU A 44 -0.36 -10.78 2.18
C LEU A 44 0.85 -11.42 2.88
N ASP A 45 0.70 -11.82 4.14
CA ASP A 45 1.76 -12.48 4.89
C ASP A 45 2.17 -13.78 4.23
N LYS A 46 1.18 -14.59 3.81
CA LYS A 46 1.43 -15.83 3.08
C LYS A 46 2.17 -15.56 1.77
N ALA A 47 1.73 -14.59 0.97
CA ALA A 47 2.40 -14.20 -0.28
C ALA A 47 3.86 -13.80 -0.06
N LEU A 48 4.14 -13.06 1.01
CA LEU A 48 5.49 -12.61 1.37
C LEU A 48 6.40 -13.75 1.87
N THR A 49 5.84 -14.89 2.31
CA THR A 49 6.65 -16.08 2.60
C THR A 49 7.22 -16.74 1.34
N PHE A 50 6.55 -16.58 0.20
CA PHE A 50 7.02 -17.08 -1.10
C PHE A 50 8.03 -16.14 -1.73
N ASP A 51 7.72 -14.84 -1.80
CA ASP A 51 8.65 -13.82 -2.28
C ASP A 51 8.57 -12.54 -1.44
N SER A 52 9.48 -12.46 -0.46
CA SER A 52 9.64 -11.29 0.41
C SER A 52 10.13 -10.03 -0.31
N LYS A 53 10.55 -10.12 -1.58
CA LYS A 53 11.08 -9.02 -2.38
C LYS A 53 10.19 -8.66 -3.56
N ASP A 54 9.00 -9.24 -3.69
CA ASP A 54 8.09 -8.82 -4.75
C ASP A 54 7.66 -7.36 -4.55
N PHE A 55 7.91 -6.51 -5.55
CA PHE A 55 7.67 -5.06 -5.43
C PHE A 55 6.19 -4.73 -5.17
N ALA A 56 5.26 -5.53 -5.69
CA ALA A 56 3.83 -5.29 -5.50
C ALA A 56 3.40 -5.71 -4.09
N LEU A 57 3.91 -6.84 -3.58
CA LEU A 57 3.66 -7.27 -2.20
C LEU A 57 4.25 -6.30 -1.17
N LEU A 58 5.47 -5.81 -1.41
CA LEU A 58 6.09 -4.77 -0.58
C LEU A 58 5.23 -3.51 -0.57
N HIS A 59 4.80 -3.03 -1.73
CA HIS A 59 3.91 -1.88 -1.81
C HIS A 59 2.57 -2.08 -1.08
N LEU A 60 1.96 -3.27 -1.20
CA LEU A 60 0.74 -3.61 -0.48
C LEU A 60 0.94 -3.63 1.04
N ARG A 61 2.07 -4.14 1.52
CA ARG A 61 2.42 -4.10 2.95
C ARG A 61 2.67 -2.67 3.42
N GLY A 62 3.32 -1.84 2.61
CA GLY A 62 3.46 -0.41 2.87
C GLY A 62 2.11 0.31 2.98
N ARG A 63 1.17 0.03 2.05
CA ARG A 63 -0.20 0.57 2.10
C ARG A 63 -0.95 0.13 3.35
N TYR A 64 -0.84 -1.14 3.73
CA TYR A 64 -1.42 -1.67 4.96
C TYR A 64 -0.88 -0.96 6.20
N ALA A 65 0.45 -0.89 6.34
CA ALA A 65 1.11 -0.25 7.46
C ALA A 65 0.73 1.24 7.57
N HIS A 66 0.71 1.96 6.44
CA HIS A 66 0.29 3.36 6.39
C HIS A 66 -1.17 3.53 6.84
N SER A 67 -2.07 2.66 6.39
CA SER A 67 -3.48 2.66 6.78
C SER A 67 -3.66 2.42 8.28
N VAL A 68 -3.03 1.36 8.81
CA VAL A 68 -3.07 0.99 10.23
C VAL A 68 -2.49 2.09 11.13
N ALA A 69 -1.37 2.69 10.73
CA ALA A 69 -0.75 3.80 11.45
C ALA A 69 -1.67 5.03 11.52
N SER A 70 -2.43 5.27 10.46
CA SER A 70 -3.33 6.42 10.29
C SER A 70 -4.70 6.25 10.97
N LEU A 71 -5.05 5.07 11.50
CA LEU A 71 -6.32 4.85 12.19
C LEU A 71 -6.46 5.77 13.41
N SER A 72 -7.61 6.41 13.57
CA SER A 72 -7.97 7.10 14.80
C SER A 72 -8.08 6.14 15.98
N TRP A 73 -8.05 6.68 17.20
CA TRP A 73 -8.26 5.89 18.42
C TRP A 73 -9.60 5.12 18.43
N ILE A 74 -10.64 5.71 17.84
CA ILE A 74 -11.97 5.09 17.74
C ILE A 74 -11.92 3.93 16.73
N GLU A 75 -11.30 4.13 15.57
CA GLU A 75 -11.15 3.08 14.55
C GLU A 75 -10.30 1.91 15.06
N ARG A 76 -9.23 2.18 15.82
CA ARG A 76 -8.42 1.12 16.46
C ARG A 76 -9.24 0.28 17.46
N LYS A 77 -10.14 0.91 18.22
CA LYS A 77 -11.05 0.19 19.12
C LYS A 77 -12.08 -0.64 18.37
N ALA A 78 -12.59 -0.15 17.25
CA ALA A 78 -13.49 -0.93 16.40
C ALA A 78 -12.75 -2.14 15.80
N ALA A 79 -11.50 -1.96 15.35
CA ALA A 79 -10.66 -3.06 14.89
C ALA A 79 -10.45 -4.12 15.98
N ALA A 80 -10.22 -3.73 17.23
CA ALA A 80 -10.07 -4.66 18.36
C ALA A 80 -11.23 -5.67 18.55
N VAL A 81 -12.41 -5.39 18.00
CA VAL A 81 -13.56 -6.30 18.04
C VAL A 81 -13.41 -7.45 17.03
N PHE A 82 -12.76 -7.18 15.90
CA PHE A 82 -12.57 -8.15 14.81
C PHE A 82 -11.23 -8.89 14.91
N TYR A 83 -10.22 -8.28 15.55
CA TYR A 83 -8.91 -8.89 15.77
C TYR A 83 -8.71 -9.25 17.23
N SER A 84 -8.15 -10.45 17.50
CA SER A 84 -7.74 -10.85 18.85
C SER A 84 -6.73 -9.89 19.48
N THR A 85 -5.96 -9.19 18.65
CA THR A 85 -5.10 -8.07 19.04
C THR A 85 -5.21 -6.99 17.96
N PRO A 86 -5.47 -5.71 18.30
CA PRO A 86 -5.58 -4.65 17.31
C PRO A 86 -4.32 -4.58 16.45
N PRO A 87 -4.43 -4.42 15.12
CA PRO A 87 -3.25 -4.29 14.27
C PRO A 87 -2.48 -3.02 14.66
N THR A 88 -1.16 -3.15 14.72
CA THR A 88 -0.23 -2.05 14.97
C THR A 88 0.76 -1.96 13.82
N ALA A 89 1.02 -0.73 13.36
CA ALA A 89 2.04 -0.43 12.39
C ALA A 89 2.44 1.05 12.52
N THR A 90 3.59 1.39 11.96
CA THR A 90 4.18 2.73 11.97
C THR A 90 4.30 3.28 10.55
N ILE A 91 4.43 4.60 10.45
CA ILE A 91 4.69 5.26 9.16
C ILE A 91 6.10 4.93 8.66
N GLU A 92 7.03 4.65 9.58
CA GLU A 92 8.39 4.19 9.28
C GLU A 92 8.40 2.83 8.59
N GLU A 93 7.69 1.83 9.12
CA GLU A 93 7.54 0.51 8.48
C GLU A 93 6.93 0.63 7.08
N ALA A 94 5.93 1.50 6.92
CA ALA A 94 5.35 1.77 5.60
C ALA A 94 6.37 2.35 4.62
N LEU A 95 7.17 3.31 5.07
CA LEU A 95 8.20 3.95 4.25
C LEU A 95 9.30 2.96 3.84
N GLU A 96 9.73 2.10 4.76
CA GLU A 96 10.72 1.06 4.48
C GLU A 96 10.27 0.14 3.35
N ASP A 97 9.01 -0.31 3.39
CA ASP A 97 8.42 -1.15 2.34
C ASP A 97 8.30 -0.44 1.00
N PHE A 98 7.85 0.82 1.00
CA PHE A 98 7.76 1.59 -0.24
C PHE A 98 9.12 1.86 -0.85
N LEU A 99 10.15 2.13 -0.04
CA LEU A 99 11.52 2.28 -0.51
C LEU A 99 12.08 0.95 -1.04
N ALA A 100 11.81 -0.18 -0.38
CA ALA A 100 12.20 -1.50 -0.88
C ALA A 100 11.52 -1.82 -2.23
N ALA A 101 10.23 -1.50 -2.39
CA ALA A 101 9.53 -1.62 -3.67
C ALA A 101 10.15 -0.69 -4.75
N TYR A 102 10.55 0.52 -4.36
CA TYR A 102 11.19 1.48 -5.26
C TYR A 102 12.55 1.01 -5.79
N GLU A 103 13.37 0.34 -4.97
CA GLU A 103 14.66 -0.23 -5.40
C GLU A 103 14.48 -1.26 -6.54
N ILE A 104 13.32 -1.89 -6.64
CA ILE A 104 13.01 -2.94 -7.61
C ILE A 104 12.26 -2.38 -8.83
N LYS A 105 11.29 -1.47 -8.58
CA LYS A 105 10.49 -0.82 -9.62
C LYS A 105 10.51 0.70 -9.41
N PRO A 106 11.57 1.40 -9.86
CA PRO A 106 11.76 2.81 -9.57
C PRO A 106 10.78 3.73 -10.31
N ASP A 107 10.19 3.27 -11.42
CA ASP A 107 9.32 4.07 -12.29
C ASP A 107 7.84 3.70 -12.09
N TRP A 108 7.40 3.59 -10.83
CA TRP A 108 5.99 3.34 -10.47
C TRP A 108 5.38 4.55 -9.78
N ILE A 109 4.48 5.25 -10.50
CA ILE A 109 3.90 6.54 -10.07
C ILE A 109 3.21 6.44 -8.70
N GLU A 110 2.37 5.42 -8.48
CA GLU A 110 1.67 5.24 -7.21
C GLU A 110 2.64 5.10 -6.03
N ASN A 111 3.64 4.22 -6.16
CA ASN A 111 4.63 3.99 -5.11
C ASN A 111 5.45 5.26 -4.80
N LEU A 112 5.88 5.98 -5.84
CA LEU A 112 6.59 7.25 -5.68
C LEU A 112 5.74 8.30 -4.95
N LEU A 113 4.43 8.33 -5.19
CA LEU A 113 3.53 9.27 -4.54
C LEU A 113 3.41 8.98 -3.04
N TYR A 114 3.30 7.70 -2.65
CA TYR A 114 3.30 7.32 -1.23
C TYR A 114 4.59 7.73 -0.51
N ILE A 115 5.75 7.46 -1.11
CA ILE A 115 7.05 7.88 -0.56
C ILE A 115 7.09 9.40 -0.37
N ALA A 116 6.70 10.15 -1.40
CA ALA A 116 6.68 11.61 -1.37
C ALA A 116 5.74 12.17 -0.28
N ARG A 117 4.53 11.60 -0.14
CA ARG A 117 3.56 12.00 0.88
C ARG A 117 4.12 11.78 2.29
N ILE A 118 4.76 10.65 2.54
CA ILE A 118 5.35 10.35 3.85
C ILE A 118 6.49 11.34 4.17
N TYR A 119 7.43 11.56 3.26
CA TYR A 119 8.50 12.54 3.50
C TYR A 119 7.95 13.95 3.72
N TYR A 120 6.94 14.36 2.96
CA TYR A 120 6.28 15.64 3.15
C TYR A 120 5.63 15.75 4.53
N ALA A 121 4.89 14.73 4.97
CA ALA A 121 4.25 14.68 6.28
C ALA A 121 5.26 14.72 7.44
N LYS A 122 6.45 14.14 7.24
CA LYS A 122 7.57 14.20 8.19
C LYS A 122 8.32 15.54 8.18
N GLY A 123 7.96 16.48 7.29
CA GLY A 123 8.63 17.77 7.12
C GLY A 123 9.92 17.71 6.29
N ASP A 124 10.29 16.54 5.79
CA ASP A 124 11.45 16.34 4.91
C ASP A 124 11.10 16.74 3.47
N LYS A 125 11.04 18.05 3.26
CA LYS A 125 10.73 18.66 1.97
C LYS A 125 11.78 18.35 0.90
N ALA A 126 13.02 18.06 1.29
CA ALA A 126 14.09 17.74 0.35
C ALA A 126 13.83 16.39 -0.33
N ASN A 127 13.57 15.34 0.46
CA ASN A 127 13.20 14.04 -0.10
C ASN A 127 11.83 14.08 -0.77
N ALA A 128 10.84 14.78 -0.21
CA ALA A 128 9.55 14.95 -0.87
C ALA A 128 9.70 15.53 -2.29
N LYS A 129 10.47 16.62 -2.46
CA LYS A 129 10.78 17.20 -3.78
C LYS A 129 11.44 16.19 -4.71
N LYS A 130 12.44 15.44 -4.23
CA LYS A 130 13.15 14.42 -5.03
C LYS A 130 12.17 13.41 -5.65
N PHE A 131 11.29 12.82 -4.84
CA PHE A 131 10.35 11.81 -5.32
C PHE A 131 9.22 12.40 -6.16
N LEU A 132 8.70 13.58 -5.81
CA LEU A 132 7.69 14.30 -6.61
C LEU A 132 8.22 14.67 -8.00
N SER A 133 9.45 15.20 -8.09
CA SER A 133 10.05 15.54 -9.37
C SER A 133 10.28 14.30 -10.25
N LYS A 134 10.69 13.17 -9.65
CA LYS A 134 10.81 11.90 -10.39
C LYS A 134 9.45 11.40 -10.88
N LEU A 135 8.42 11.41 -10.04
CA LEU A 135 7.06 11.04 -10.43
C LEU A 135 6.55 11.87 -11.61
N LEU A 136 6.74 13.19 -11.56
CA LEU A 136 6.29 14.13 -12.60
C LEU A 136 7.06 14.02 -13.92
N SER A 137 8.24 13.39 -13.92
CA SER A 137 9.00 13.13 -15.14
C SER A 137 8.52 11.87 -15.89
N LEU A 138 7.71 11.02 -15.25
CA LEU A 138 7.19 9.80 -15.86
C LEU A 138 6.00 10.10 -16.76
N LYS A 139 5.79 9.27 -17.78
CA LYS A 139 4.60 9.34 -18.63
C LYS A 139 3.47 8.55 -17.95
N PRO A 140 2.29 9.15 -17.68
CA PRO A 140 1.17 8.43 -17.11
C PRO A 140 0.55 7.48 -18.16
N ASN A 141 0.16 6.29 -17.72
CA ASN A 141 -0.43 5.24 -18.56
C ASN A 141 -1.96 5.31 -18.61
N ASP A 142 -2.60 5.83 -17.56
CA ASP A 142 -4.05 5.92 -17.41
C ASP A 142 -4.48 7.23 -16.73
N GLU A 143 -5.79 7.36 -16.48
CA GLU A 143 -6.34 8.55 -15.80
C GLU A 143 -5.94 8.62 -14.32
N SER A 144 -5.83 7.47 -13.65
CA SER A 144 -5.45 7.44 -12.23
C SER A 144 -4.03 7.99 -12.04
N GLU A 145 -3.09 7.61 -12.89
CA GLU A 145 -1.73 8.16 -12.86
C GLU A 145 -1.69 9.66 -13.23
N ARG A 146 -2.60 10.14 -14.09
CA ARG A 146 -2.75 11.57 -14.38
C ARG A 146 -3.23 12.35 -13.15
N GLU A 147 -4.24 11.83 -12.44
CA GLU A 147 -4.72 12.42 -11.19
C GLU A 147 -3.63 12.46 -10.12
N MET A 148 -2.85 11.39 -9.99
CA MET A 148 -1.67 11.33 -9.11
C MET A 148 -0.62 12.38 -9.48
N GLN A 149 -0.39 12.63 -10.77
CA GLN A 149 0.50 13.71 -11.22
C GLN A 149 -0.04 15.11 -10.87
N GLU A 150 -1.35 15.33 -11.00
CA GLU A 150 -1.95 16.61 -10.59
C GLU A 150 -1.86 16.83 -9.08
N GLU A 151 -2.03 15.78 -8.28
CA GLU A 151 -1.75 15.84 -6.85
C GLU A 151 -0.28 16.15 -6.57
N ALA A 152 0.64 15.46 -7.25
CA ALA A 152 2.07 15.66 -7.08
C ALA A 152 2.48 17.12 -7.39
N LYS A 153 1.90 17.75 -8.42
CA LYS A 153 2.12 19.18 -8.72
C LYS A 153 1.67 20.08 -7.56
N LYS A 154 0.48 19.83 -7.01
CA LYS A 154 -0.06 20.59 -5.87
C LYS A 154 0.75 20.40 -4.59
N LEU A 155 1.31 19.21 -4.37
CA LEU A 155 2.16 18.94 -3.21
C LEU A 155 3.54 19.59 -3.38
N LEU A 156 4.10 19.51 -4.59
CA LEU A 156 5.41 20.10 -4.91
C LEU A 156 5.43 21.61 -4.70
N SER A 157 4.34 22.32 -5.04
CA SER A 157 4.23 23.76 -4.82
C SER A 157 4.20 24.17 -3.33
N LYS A 158 3.99 23.22 -2.41
CA LYS A 158 3.99 23.45 -0.95
C LYS A 158 5.32 23.06 -0.29
N CYS A 159 6.20 22.36 -1.01
CA CYS A 159 7.51 21.95 -0.54
C CYS A 159 8.48 23.14 -0.57
#